data_AF-A0A2N1TFD3-F1
#
_entry.id   AF-A0A2N1TFD3-F1
#
_cell.length_a   1.000
_cell.length_b   1.000
_cell.length_c   1.000
_cell.angle_alpha   90.00
_cell.angle_beta   90.00
_cell.angle_gamma   90.00
#
_symmetry.space_group_name_H-M   'P 1'
#
loop_
_entity.id
_entity.type
_entity.pdbx_description
1 polymer ?
#
loop_
_entity_poly.entity_id
_entity_poly.type
_entity_poly.pdbx_seq_one_letter_code
_entity_poly.pdbx_strand_id
1 'polypeptide(L)'
;MNAKIEKPYINPYLGGAMLGVVLFMAYFFTGAGLGASGAISRVQTFILDIFASGHVDRVGYFAHYGGGSQNALADASIFMLLGTFIGGLISGFFNGRLKVETRRGPQITDRTRWILAFIGGVIMGYGARLARGCTSGQALSGGAVLSVGSWAFMFCVFIGGYVIAWFVRKLWN
;
A
#
# COMPACT_ATOMS: atom_id res chain seq x y z
N MET A 1 29.85 1.57 -12.28
CA MET A 1 29.09 2.01 -11.08
C MET A 1 29.55 1.17 -9.91
N ASN A 2 30.18 1.76 -8.89
CA ASN A 2 30.59 1.04 -7.68
C ASN A 2 29.34 0.46 -7.00
N ALA A 3 29.22 -0.86 -6.94
CA ALA A 3 28.17 -1.51 -6.18
C ALA A 3 28.39 -1.20 -4.70
N LYS A 4 27.60 -0.28 -4.12
CA LYS A 4 27.55 -0.09 -2.67
C LYS A 4 27.20 -1.44 -2.03
N ILE A 5 27.99 -1.87 -1.07
CA ILE A 5 27.74 -3.09 -0.29
C ILE A 5 26.41 -2.92 0.44
N GLU A 6 25.50 -3.87 0.29
CA GLU A 6 24.20 -3.85 0.95
C GLU A 6 24.38 -3.90 2.47
N LYS A 7 23.79 -2.94 3.18
CA LYS A 7 23.84 -2.92 4.65
C LYS A 7 22.89 -3.99 5.24
N PRO A 8 23.19 -4.55 6.43
CA PRO A 8 22.29 -5.48 7.11
C PRO A 8 20.94 -4.82 7.46
N TYR A 9 19.89 -5.63 7.61
CA TYR A 9 18.58 -5.16 8.06
C TYR A 9 18.61 -4.77 9.54
N ILE A 10 17.77 -3.79 9.91
CA ILE A 10 17.57 -3.42 11.31
C ILE A 10 16.88 -4.56 12.06
N ASN A 11 17.11 -4.64 13.37
CA ASN A 11 16.42 -5.58 14.24
C ASN A 11 14.88 -5.41 14.07
N PRO A 12 14.11 -6.48 13.80
CA PRO A 12 12.66 -6.40 13.60
C PRO A 12 11.89 -5.75 14.75
N TYR A 13 12.32 -5.97 16.00
CA TYR A 13 11.68 -5.36 17.17
C TYR A 13 11.90 -3.85 17.21
N LEU A 14 13.11 -3.40 16.85
CA LEU A 14 13.43 -1.98 16.74
C LEU A 14 12.66 -1.33 15.58
N GLY A 15 12.59 -2.00 14.43
CA GLY A 15 11.78 -1.55 13.29
C GLY A 15 10.30 -1.45 13.64
N GLY A 16 9.76 -2.43 14.38
CA GLY A 16 8.38 -2.43 14.88
C GLY A 16 8.12 -1.29 15.87
N ALA A 17 9.02 -1.04 16.81
CA ALA A 17 8.91 0.07 17.75
C ALA A 17 8.92 1.44 17.03
N MET A 18 9.85 1.63 16.08
CA MET A 18 9.89 2.84 15.24
C MET A 18 8.60 3.02 14.44
N LEU A 19 8.08 1.94 13.85
CA LEU A 19 6.81 1.98 13.12
C LEU A 19 5.64 2.33 14.05
N GLY A 20 5.63 1.83 15.29
CA GLY A 20 4.65 2.20 16.30
C GLY A 20 4.67 3.69 16.64
N VAL A 21 5.87 4.28 16.79
CA VAL A 21 6.03 5.74 16.97
C VAL A 21 5.50 6.50 15.76
N VAL A 22 5.80 6.07 14.54
CA VAL A 22 5.29 6.70 13.31
C VAL A 22 3.76 6.60 13.23
N LEU A 23 3.18 5.45 13.59
CA LEU A 23 1.74 5.25 13.63
C LEU A 23 1.08 6.17 14.66
N PHE A 24 1.65 6.29 15.86
CA PHE A 24 1.18 7.21 16.88
C PHE A 24 1.22 8.65 16.40
N MET A 25 2.33 9.08 15.79
CA MET A 25 2.46 10.42 15.22
C MET A 25 1.45 10.68 14.10
N ALA A 26 1.17 9.68 13.24
CA ALA A 26 0.15 9.80 12.20
C ALA A 26 -1.22 10.09 12.81
N TYR A 27 -1.63 9.34 13.84
CA TYR A 27 -2.86 9.60 14.58
C TYR A 27 -2.86 10.97 15.26
N PHE A 28 -1.75 11.34 15.90
CA PHE A 28 -1.64 12.60 16.64
C PHE A 28 -1.76 13.84 15.74
N PHE A 29 -1.10 13.84 14.58
CA PHE A 29 -1.10 15.00 13.68
C PHE A 29 -2.27 15.03 12.71
N THR A 30 -2.74 13.89 12.24
CA THR A 30 -3.73 13.83 11.14
C THR A 30 -5.12 13.39 11.60
N GLY A 31 -5.25 12.89 12.84
CA GLY A 31 -6.46 12.25 13.32
C GLY A 31 -6.77 10.90 12.66
N ALA A 32 -5.93 10.46 11.71
CA ALA A 32 -6.07 9.23 10.96
C ALA A 32 -4.80 8.38 11.07
N GLY A 33 -4.97 7.06 10.96
CA GLY A 33 -3.84 6.14 10.94
C GLY A 33 -3.15 6.08 9.57
N LEU A 34 -2.10 5.27 9.50
CA LEU A 34 -1.40 4.97 8.25
C LEU A 34 -2.35 4.29 7.24
N GLY A 35 -2.34 4.77 6.00
CA GLY A 35 -3.14 4.19 4.92
C GLY A 35 -2.72 4.69 3.54
N ALA A 36 -2.49 3.77 2.59
CA ALA A 36 -2.07 4.12 1.24
C ALA A 36 -3.23 4.13 0.23
N SER A 37 -4.19 3.21 0.38
CA SER A 37 -5.30 3.04 -0.57
C SER A 37 -6.20 4.28 -0.68
N GLY A 38 -6.44 4.99 0.43
CA GLY A 38 -7.19 6.25 0.42
C GLY A 38 -6.51 7.36 -0.39
N ALA A 39 -5.18 7.44 -0.33
CA ALA A 39 -4.40 8.40 -1.12
C ALA A 39 -4.44 8.06 -2.62
N ILE A 40 -4.26 6.79 -2.98
CA ILE A 40 -4.35 6.33 -4.37
C ILE A 40 -5.74 6.60 -4.96
N SER A 41 -6.80 6.38 -4.16
CA SER A 41 -8.19 6.66 -4.55
C SER A 41 -8.41 8.13 -4.87
N ARG A 42 -7.82 9.02 -4.07
CA ARG A 42 -7.88 10.47 -4.25
C ARG A 42 -7.13 10.93 -5.49
N VAL A 43 -5.92 10.40 -5.73
CA VAL A 43 -5.18 10.66 -6.98
C VAL A 43 -5.99 10.22 -8.19
N GLN A 44 -6.59 9.02 -8.15
CA GLN A 44 -7.45 8.53 -9.22
C GLN A 44 -8.69 9.44 -9.43
N THR A 45 -9.31 9.88 -8.34
CA THR A 45 -10.49 10.78 -8.40
C THR A 45 -10.11 12.13 -8.99
N PHE A 46 -8.96 12.70 -8.59
CA PHE A 46 -8.44 13.94 -9.15
C PHE A 46 -8.19 13.83 -10.66
N ILE A 47 -7.54 12.75 -11.11
CA ILE A 47 -7.32 12.53 -12.54
C ILE A 47 -8.65 12.40 -13.27
N LEU A 48 -9.62 11.68 -12.69
CA LEU A 48 -10.94 11.51 -13.29
C LEU A 48 -11.72 12.82 -13.37
N ASP A 49 -11.60 13.68 -12.35
CA ASP A 49 -12.28 14.97 -12.30
C ASP A 49 -11.85 15.91 -13.44
N ILE A 50 -10.55 15.89 -13.81
CA ILE A 50 -10.02 16.66 -14.96
C ILE A 50 -10.73 16.30 -16.27
N PHE A 51 -11.06 15.02 -16.48
CA PHE A 51 -11.66 14.54 -17.73
C PHE A 51 -13.20 14.44 -17.67
N ALA A 52 -13.76 14.22 -16.48
CA ALA A 52 -15.17 13.86 -16.29
C ALA A 52 -15.70 14.31 -14.92
N SER A 53 -15.57 15.59 -14.58
CA SER A 53 -16.07 16.18 -13.33
C SER A 53 -17.54 15.87 -13.05
N GLY A 54 -18.40 15.97 -14.05
CA GLY A 54 -19.81 15.60 -13.92
C GLY A 54 -20.07 14.13 -13.57
N HIS A 55 -19.12 13.21 -13.79
CA HIS A 55 -19.21 11.83 -13.31
C HIS A 55 -18.76 11.71 -11.84
N VAL A 56 -17.70 12.43 -11.45
CA VAL A 56 -17.21 12.49 -10.07
C VAL A 56 -18.28 13.01 -9.12
N ASP A 57 -19.00 14.07 -9.52
CA ASP A 57 -20.05 14.68 -8.71
C ASP A 57 -21.31 13.83 -8.56
N ARG A 58 -21.62 12.98 -9.55
CA ARG A 58 -22.82 12.13 -9.55
C ARG A 58 -22.62 10.80 -8.83
N VAL A 59 -21.40 10.29 -8.80
CA VAL A 59 -21.10 9.00 -8.18
C VAL A 59 -20.68 9.23 -6.74
N GLY A 60 -21.52 8.83 -5.78
CA GLY A 60 -21.29 9.08 -4.36
C GLY A 60 -19.93 8.62 -3.82
N TYR A 61 -19.34 7.58 -4.41
CA TYR A 61 -17.99 7.13 -4.08
C TYR A 61 -16.91 8.17 -4.45
N PHE A 62 -16.98 8.76 -5.65
CA PHE A 62 -16.01 9.76 -6.10
C PHE A 62 -16.31 11.13 -5.50
N ALA A 63 -17.59 11.46 -5.32
CA ALA A 63 -18.03 12.69 -4.67
C ALA A 63 -17.47 12.82 -3.24
N HIS A 64 -17.35 11.69 -2.52
CA HIS A 64 -16.72 11.65 -1.19
C HIS A 64 -15.23 12.04 -1.22
N TYR A 65 -14.51 11.79 -2.31
CA TYR A 65 -13.08 12.10 -2.42
C TYR A 65 -12.78 13.45 -3.05
N GLY A 66 -13.65 13.99 -3.90
CA GLY A 66 -13.37 15.22 -4.64
C GLY A 66 -14.59 15.85 -5.31
N GLY A 67 -15.80 15.59 -4.82
CA GLY A 67 -17.00 16.20 -5.39
C GLY A 67 -17.12 17.68 -5.06
N GLY A 68 -17.65 18.46 -6.00
CA GLY A 68 -17.89 19.90 -5.87
C GLY A 68 -16.58 20.70 -5.83
N SER A 69 -16.42 21.53 -4.80
CA SER A 69 -15.21 22.37 -4.62
C SER A 69 -14.10 21.70 -3.80
N GLN A 70 -14.23 20.41 -3.48
CA GLN A 70 -13.26 19.72 -2.64
C GLN A 70 -12.05 19.29 -3.46
N ASN A 71 -10.87 19.73 -3.04
CA ASN A 71 -9.63 19.29 -3.68
C ASN A 71 -9.25 17.90 -3.15
N ALA A 72 -9.42 16.88 -3.99
CA ALA A 72 -9.07 15.49 -3.66
C ALA A 72 -7.61 15.32 -3.23
N LEU A 73 -6.70 16.20 -3.65
CA LEU A 73 -5.28 16.14 -3.30
C LEU A 73 -4.95 16.79 -1.95
N ALA A 74 -5.85 17.60 -1.39
CA ALA A 74 -5.64 18.33 -0.14
C ALA A 74 -5.95 17.47 1.11
N ASP A 75 -5.52 16.21 1.10
CA ASP A 75 -5.75 15.26 2.19
C ASP A 75 -4.42 14.79 2.79
N ALA A 76 -4.38 14.61 4.11
CA ALA A 76 -3.19 14.14 4.83
C ALA A 76 -2.63 12.81 4.26
N SER A 77 -3.49 11.95 3.71
CA SER A 77 -3.10 10.68 3.10
C SER A 77 -2.18 10.87 1.89
N ILE A 78 -2.32 11.97 1.13
CA ILE A 78 -1.48 12.27 -0.03
C ILE A 78 -0.06 12.58 0.43
N PHE A 79 0.10 13.40 1.48
CA PHE A 79 1.40 13.67 2.08
C PHE A 79 2.03 12.42 2.68
N MET A 80 1.25 11.55 3.34
CA MET A 80 1.73 10.26 3.80
C MET A 80 2.21 9.36 2.65
N LEU A 81 1.47 9.32 1.53
CA LEU A 81 1.86 8.54 0.36
C LEU A 81 3.18 9.05 -0.24
N LEU A 82 3.31 10.36 -0.45
CA LEU A 82 4.53 10.98 -0.96
C LEU A 82 5.71 10.79 0.01
N GLY A 83 5.49 11.02 1.31
CA GLY A 83 6.51 10.83 2.35
C GLY A 83 6.98 9.37 2.43
N THR A 84 6.07 8.41 2.35
CA THR A 84 6.43 6.98 2.33
C THR A 84 7.21 6.61 1.08
N PHE A 85 6.81 7.13 -0.09
CA PHE A 85 7.49 6.88 -1.35
C PHE A 85 8.91 7.46 -1.36
N ILE A 86 9.05 8.74 -1.02
CA ILE A 86 10.34 9.46 -0.98
C ILE A 86 11.23 8.85 0.12
N GLY A 87 10.69 8.61 1.31
CA GLY A 87 11.42 8.00 2.42
C GLY A 87 11.92 6.60 2.10
N GLY A 88 11.11 5.78 1.42
CA GLY A 88 11.50 4.46 0.92
C GLY A 88 12.62 4.54 -0.11
N LEU A 89 12.54 5.49 -1.06
CA LEU A 89 13.56 5.71 -2.08
C LEU A 89 14.90 6.15 -1.47
N ILE A 90 14.86 7.12 -0.55
CA ILE A 90 16.02 7.62 0.19
C ILE A 90 16.65 6.49 1.02
N SER A 91 15.84 5.72 1.74
CA SER A 91 16.30 4.56 2.51
C SER A 91 16.96 3.51 1.62
N GLY A 92 16.36 3.21 0.46
CA GLY A 92 16.94 2.30 -0.53
C GLY A 92 18.28 2.79 -1.06
N PHE A 93 18.40 4.09 -1.35
CA PHE A 93 19.63 4.70 -1.88
C PHE A 93 20.77 4.65 -0.86
N PHE A 94 20.51 5.02 0.40
CA PHE A 94 21.52 5.02 1.45
C PHE A 94 21.99 3.62 1.85
N ASN A 95 21.11 2.62 1.72
CA ASN A 95 21.43 1.22 2.03
C ASN A 95 21.97 0.43 0.83
N GLY A 96 22.10 1.04 -0.35
CA GLY A 96 22.62 0.38 -1.55
C GLY A 96 21.66 -0.63 -2.17
N ARG A 97 20.35 -0.49 -1.93
CA ARG A 97 19.31 -1.48 -2.31
C ARG A 97 18.44 -1.06 -3.49
N LEU A 98 18.69 0.11 -4.09
CA LEU A 98 17.98 0.52 -5.31
C LEU A 98 18.51 -0.29 -6.50
N LYS A 99 17.73 -1.28 -6.91
CA LYS A 99 18.00 -2.14 -8.07
C LYS A 99 16.72 -2.29 -8.88
N VAL A 100 16.81 -2.09 -10.19
CA VAL A 100 15.72 -2.40 -11.11
C VAL A 100 15.90 -3.85 -11.53
N GLU A 101 15.06 -4.73 -10.98
CA GLU A 101 15.13 -6.16 -11.23
C GLU A 101 13.73 -6.77 -11.28
N THR A 102 13.57 -7.80 -12.11
CA THR A 102 12.37 -8.63 -12.11
C THR A 102 12.67 -9.91 -11.33
N ARG A 103 12.16 -10.01 -10.11
CA ARG A 103 12.32 -11.23 -9.28
C ARG A 103 11.34 -12.31 -9.72
N ARG A 104 11.88 -13.44 -10.19
CA ARG A 104 11.13 -14.62 -10.64
C ARG A 104 11.87 -15.92 -10.30
N GLY A 105 11.13 -17.02 -10.22
CA GLY A 105 11.72 -18.36 -10.16
C GLY A 105 12.48 -18.73 -11.44
N PRO A 106 13.42 -19.68 -11.37
CA PRO A 106 14.25 -20.10 -12.50
C PRO A 106 13.44 -20.61 -13.69
N GLN A 107 12.25 -21.17 -13.45
CA GLN A 107 11.41 -21.82 -14.47
C GLN A 107 10.37 -20.91 -15.15
N ILE A 108 10.24 -19.65 -14.72
CA ILE A 108 9.18 -18.74 -15.20
C ILE A 108 9.78 -17.66 -16.09
N THR A 109 9.08 -17.20 -17.13
CA THR A 109 9.55 -16.06 -17.94
C THR A 109 9.19 -14.72 -17.29
N ASP A 110 9.90 -13.64 -17.65
CA ASP A 110 9.57 -12.29 -17.20
C ASP A 110 8.11 -11.95 -17.54
N ARG A 111 7.66 -12.20 -18.77
CA ARG A 111 6.29 -11.93 -19.22
C ARG A 111 5.25 -12.58 -18.31
N THR A 112 5.43 -13.87 -18.00
CA THR A 112 4.54 -14.59 -17.08
C THR A 112 4.53 -13.96 -15.69
N ARG A 113 5.70 -13.54 -15.18
CA ARG A 113 5.83 -12.88 -13.88
C ARG A 113 5.08 -11.53 -13.84
N TRP A 114 5.18 -10.73 -14.90
CA TRP A 114 4.49 -9.45 -15.03
C TRP A 114 2.97 -9.63 -15.13
N ILE A 115 2.50 -10.59 -15.93
CA ILE A 115 1.06 -10.92 -16.04
C ILE A 115 0.50 -11.32 -14.67
N LEU A 116 1.20 -12.20 -13.95
CA LEU A 116 0.75 -12.64 -12.62
C LEU A 116 0.84 -11.54 -11.56
N ALA A 117 1.83 -10.66 -11.64
CA ALA A 117 1.90 -9.47 -10.79
C ALA A 117 0.70 -8.55 -11.02
N PHE A 118 0.33 -8.35 -12.28
CA PHE A 118 -0.81 -7.54 -12.67
C PHE A 118 -2.13 -8.16 -12.17
N ILE A 119 -2.36 -9.44 -12.43
CA ILE A 119 -3.56 -10.16 -11.96
C ILE A 119 -3.64 -10.12 -10.42
N GLY A 120 -2.52 -10.37 -9.73
CA GLY A 120 -2.45 -10.28 -8.28
C GLY A 120 -2.75 -8.86 -7.76
N GLY A 121 -2.26 -7.83 -8.46
CA GLY A 121 -2.56 -6.43 -8.15
C GLY A 121 -4.04 -6.08 -8.32
N VAL A 122 -4.69 -6.58 -9.38
CA VAL A 122 -6.13 -6.40 -9.61
C VAL A 122 -6.95 -7.06 -8.49
N ILE A 123 -6.64 -8.32 -8.15
CA ILE A 123 -7.31 -9.04 -7.07
C ILE A 123 -7.10 -8.33 -5.73
N MET A 124 -5.87 -7.87 -5.45
CA MET A 124 -5.54 -7.12 -4.23
C MET A 124 -6.30 -5.80 -4.17
N GLY A 125 -6.38 -5.06 -5.29
CA GLY A 125 -7.13 -3.81 -5.37
C GLY A 125 -8.62 -4.02 -5.11
N TYR A 126 -9.21 -5.04 -5.73
CA TYR A 126 -10.61 -5.42 -5.50
C TYR A 126 -10.85 -5.82 -4.03
N GLY A 127 -9.98 -6.67 -3.47
CA GLY A 127 -10.05 -7.08 -2.07
C GLY A 127 -9.91 -5.90 -1.09
N ALA A 128 -8.99 -4.97 -1.37
CA ALA A 128 -8.82 -3.77 -0.56
C ALA A 128 -10.06 -2.87 -0.57
N ARG A 129 -10.82 -2.85 -1.68
CA ARG A 129 -12.12 -2.15 -1.75
C ARG A 129 -13.18 -2.84 -0.92
N LEU A 130 -13.32 -4.16 -1.05
CA LEU A 130 -14.28 -4.93 -0.25
C LEU A 130 -13.99 -4.81 1.25
N ALA A 131 -12.72 -4.83 1.64
CA ALA A 131 -12.27 -4.66 3.01
C ALA A 131 -12.29 -3.21 3.51
N ARG A 132 -12.66 -2.24 2.66
CA ARG A 132 -12.62 -0.80 2.95
C ARG A 132 -11.25 -0.34 3.48
N GLY A 133 -10.17 -0.93 3.00
CA GLY A 133 -8.81 -0.57 3.39
C GLY A 133 -7.74 -1.54 2.89
N CYS A 134 -6.51 -1.06 2.93
CA CYS A 134 -5.32 -1.87 2.64
C CYS A 134 -4.71 -2.45 3.92
N THR A 135 -3.68 -3.29 3.80
CA THR A 135 -2.98 -3.89 4.95
C THR A 135 -2.50 -2.84 5.97
N SER A 136 -1.95 -1.71 5.53
CA SER A 136 -1.56 -0.65 6.47
C SER A 136 -2.74 0.01 7.19
N GLY A 137 -3.89 0.16 6.52
CA GLY A 137 -5.09 0.77 7.13
C GLY A 137 -5.83 -0.20 8.05
N GLN A 138 -6.05 -1.44 7.60
CA GLN A 138 -6.76 -2.45 8.39
C GLN A 138 -5.82 -3.08 9.42
N ALA A 139 -4.70 -3.69 9.02
CA ALA A 139 -3.87 -4.44 9.96
C ALA A 139 -3.07 -3.56 10.93
N LEU A 140 -2.44 -2.47 10.47
CA LEU A 140 -1.64 -1.60 11.37
C LEU A 140 -2.53 -0.63 12.14
N SER A 141 -3.22 0.26 11.43
CA SER A 141 -4.02 1.33 12.03
C SER A 141 -5.25 0.76 12.76
N GLY A 142 -6.05 -0.05 12.07
CA GLY A 142 -7.21 -0.72 12.66
C GLY A 142 -6.85 -1.70 13.79
N GLY A 143 -5.73 -2.42 13.64
CA GLY A 143 -5.20 -3.31 14.68
C GLY A 143 -4.77 -2.57 15.95
N ALA A 144 -4.14 -1.39 15.81
CA ALA A 144 -3.70 -0.57 16.94
C ALA A 144 -4.86 -0.02 17.78
N VAL A 145 -6.02 0.23 17.17
CA VAL A 145 -7.25 0.62 17.88
C VAL A 145 -8.13 -0.58 18.27
N LEU A 146 -7.60 -1.81 18.16
CA LEU A 146 -8.27 -3.07 18.53
C LEU A 146 -9.62 -3.28 17.80
N SER A 147 -9.73 -2.82 16.54
CA SER A 147 -10.92 -3.05 15.73
C SER A 147 -11.11 -4.53 15.42
N VAL A 148 -12.26 -5.10 15.81
CA VAL A 148 -12.60 -6.51 15.56
C VAL A 148 -12.56 -6.83 14.06
N GLY A 149 -13.10 -5.94 13.22
CA GLY A 149 -13.11 -6.11 11.77
C GLY A 149 -11.69 -6.14 11.18
N SER A 150 -10.79 -5.34 11.73
CA SER A 150 -9.40 -5.25 11.31
C SER A 150 -8.58 -6.48 11.71
N TRP A 151 -8.84 -7.04 12.89
CA TRP A 151 -8.29 -8.32 13.31
C TRP A 151 -8.79 -9.48 12.44
N ALA A 152 -10.10 -9.52 12.16
CA ALA A 152 -10.67 -10.49 11.24
C ALA A 152 -10.03 -10.39 9.85
N PHE A 153 -9.90 -9.17 9.31
CA PHE A 153 -9.18 -8.91 8.06
C PHE A 153 -7.75 -9.45 8.10
N MET A 154 -7.00 -9.16 9.17
CA MET A 154 -5.62 -9.61 9.31
C MET A 154 -5.51 -11.14 9.25
N PHE A 155 -6.35 -11.86 10.02
CA PHE A 155 -6.37 -13.32 9.99
C PHE A 155 -6.74 -13.87 8.61
N CYS A 156 -7.75 -13.30 7.95
CA CYS A 156 -8.14 -13.71 6.60
C CYS A 156 -7.00 -13.50 5.58
N VAL A 157 -6.25 -12.40 5.67
CA VAL A 157 -5.10 -12.14 4.79
C VAL A 157 -3.99 -13.17 5.01
N PHE A 158 -3.64 -13.48 6.27
CA PHE A 158 -2.61 -14.48 6.54
C PHE A 158 -3.06 -15.87 6.07
N ILE A 159 -4.26 -16.31 6.42
CA ILE A 159 -4.79 -17.62 6.02
C ILE A 159 -4.86 -17.72 4.49
N GLY A 160 -5.47 -16.74 3.83
CA GLY A 160 -5.59 -16.72 2.37
C GLY A 160 -4.22 -16.69 1.70
N GLY A 161 -3.27 -15.91 2.24
CA GLY A 161 -1.90 -15.84 1.77
C GLY A 161 -1.18 -17.19 1.84
N TYR A 162 -1.23 -17.87 2.98
CA TYR A 162 -0.59 -19.19 3.14
C TYR A 162 -1.24 -20.27 2.26
N VAL A 163 -2.56 -20.26 2.13
CA VAL A 163 -3.28 -21.20 1.25
C VAL A 163 -2.86 -20.98 -0.21
N ILE A 164 -2.90 -19.74 -0.70
CA ILE A 164 -2.54 -19.43 -2.08
C ILE A 164 -1.05 -19.67 -2.34
N ALA A 165 -0.17 -19.38 -1.37
CA ALA A 165 1.28 -19.56 -1.49
C ALA A 165 1.66 -20.99 -1.95
N TRP A 166 0.94 -22.00 -1.46
CA TRP A 166 1.18 -23.39 -1.87
C TRP A 166 0.89 -23.63 -3.36
N PHE A 167 -0.17 -23.04 -3.91
CA PHE A 167 -0.53 -23.16 -5.33
C PHE A 167 0.45 -22.39 -6.23
N VAL A 168 0.90 -21.22 -5.79
CA VAL A 168 1.77 -20.34 -6.59
C VAL A 168 3.27 -20.56 -6.34
N ARG A 169 3.66 -21.55 -5.52
CA ARG A 169 5.06 -21.83 -5.16
C ARG A 169 5.98 -22.04 -6.37
N LYS A 170 5.46 -22.62 -7.46
CA LYS A 170 6.20 -22.83 -8.72
C LYS A 170 6.59 -21.51 -9.41
N LEU A 171 6.05 -20.37 -8.97
CA LEU A 171 6.46 -19.06 -9.48
C LEU A 171 7.78 -18.56 -8.89
N TRP A 172 8.21 -19.15 -7.77
CA TRP A 172 9.33 -18.70 -6.96
C TRP A 172 10.41 -19.77 -6.82
N ASN A 173 10.03 -21.05 -6.82
CA ASN A 173 10.92 -22.21 -6.89
C ASN A 173 11.38 -22.49 -8.33
#